data_AF-A0A6P1HN81-F1
#
_entry.id   AF-A0A6P1HN81-F1
#
_cell.length_a   1.000
_cell.length_b   1.000
_cell.length_c   1.000
_cell.angle_alpha   90.00
_cell.angle_beta   90.00
_cell.angle_gamma   90.00
#
_symmetry.space_group_name_H-M   'P 1'
#
loop_
_entity.id
_entity.type
_entity.pdbx_description
1 polymer ?
#
loop_
_entity_poly.entity_id
_entity_poly.type
_entity_poly.pdbx_seq_one_letter_code
_entity_poly.pdbx_strand_id
1 'polypeptide(L)'
;MFLAPYNQAVDELKVKLRGMRAQYEYGSMHSPIEFVTGRVKPIKSILSKAKKKQTPHNHLEYEIQDIAGLRVVCQFVDDIYTVVDMLRRRKDFEIIEEKDYITKKKDSGYRSFHVIIEYPVETIHGEKMLLAEIQIRTLAMNFWATNEHSLNYKYSGQIPIDVQSRLKRASEAAFQLDEEMSKIRNEIQEAQAIFRHKHDDESEDDS
;
A
#
# COMPACT_ATOMS: atom_id res chain seq x y z
N MET A 1 -11.09 20.13 13.41
CA MET A 1 -10.11 19.34 14.19
C MET A 1 -10.18 17.83 13.94
N PHE A 2 -11.33 17.27 13.49
CA PHE A 2 -11.54 15.83 13.25
C PHE A 2 -10.43 15.07 12.50
N LEU A 3 -9.90 15.63 11.40
CA LEU A 3 -8.88 14.96 10.58
C LEU A 3 -7.45 15.10 11.10
N ALA A 4 -7.18 15.93 12.11
CA ALA A 4 -5.82 16.18 12.57
C ALA A 4 -5.13 14.90 13.10
N PRO A 5 -5.78 14.06 13.95
CA PRO A 5 -5.19 12.80 14.40
C PRO A 5 -4.89 11.82 13.26
N TYR A 6 -5.72 11.81 12.20
CA TYR A 6 -5.48 10.96 11.03
C TYR A 6 -4.28 11.42 10.20
N ASN A 7 -4.02 12.73 10.09
CA ASN A 7 -2.83 13.24 9.41
C ASN A 7 -1.57 12.82 10.16
N GLN A 8 -1.59 12.99 11.49
CA GLN A 8 -0.50 12.54 12.35
C GLN A 8 -0.26 11.03 12.22
N ALA A 9 -1.31 10.20 12.30
CA ALA A 9 -1.20 8.75 12.10
C ALA A 9 -0.52 8.40 10.77
N VAL A 10 -0.92 9.05 9.67
CA VAL A 10 -0.34 8.82 8.34
C VAL A 10 1.15 9.16 8.31
N ASP A 11 1.56 10.27 8.89
CA ASP A 11 2.96 10.69 8.88
C ASP A 11 3.84 9.79 9.77
N GLU A 12 3.37 9.43 10.96
CA GLU A 12 4.07 8.48 11.83
C GLU A 12 4.25 7.11 11.17
N LEU A 13 3.17 6.55 10.62
CA LEU A 13 3.21 5.25 9.94
C LEU A 13 4.08 5.31 8.68
N LYS A 14 4.08 6.42 7.93
CA LYS A 14 5.01 6.60 6.79
C LYS A 14 6.46 6.52 7.23
N VAL A 15 6.84 7.21 8.30
CA VAL A 15 8.22 7.17 8.82
C VAL A 15 8.58 5.76 9.27
N LYS A 16 7.70 5.10 10.03
CA LYS A 16 7.91 3.73 10.52
C LYS A 16 8.10 2.72 9.38
N LEU A 17 7.23 2.75 8.36
CA LEU A 17 7.30 1.83 7.23
C LEU A 17 8.51 2.12 6.31
N ARG A 18 8.89 3.40 6.14
CA ARG A 18 10.13 3.75 5.43
C ARG A 18 11.38 3.29 6.19
N GLY A 19 11.35 3.37 7.51
CA GLY A 19 12.42 2.86 8.37
C GLY A 19 12.66 1.37 8.17
N MET A 20 11.61 0.57 7.89
CA MET A 20 11.77 -0.84 7.57
C MET A 20 12.60 -1.05 6.29
N ARG A 21 12.34 -0.27 5.22
CA ARG A 21 13.17 -0.30 4.00
C ARG A 21 14.63 0.03 4.31
N ALA A 22 14.87 1.13 5.03
CA ALA A 22 16.22 1.57 5.36
C ALA A 22 17.01 0.51 6.16
N GLN A 23 16.35 -0.23 7.06
CA GLN A 23 16.98 -1.31 7.83
C GLN A 23 17.50 -2.46 6.94
N TYR A 24 16.79 -2.81 5.87
CA TYR A 24 17.29 -3.80 4.89
C TYR A 24 18.49 -3.25 4.12
N GLU A 25 18.43 -1.97 3.73
CA GLU A 25 19.53 -1.31 3.00
C GLU A 25 20.81 -1.25 3.85
N TYR A 26 20.71 -0.93 5.14
CA TYR A 26 21.85 -1.00 6.07
C TYR A 26 22.44 -2.39 6.26
N GLY A 27 21.62 -3.44 6.09
CA GLY A 27 22.07 -4.83 6.13
C GLY A 27 22.61 -5.35 4.80
N SER A 28 22.71 -4.51 3.77
CA SER A 28 23.03 -4.89 2.38
C SER A 28 22.10 -5.98 1.83
N MET A 29 20.85 -6.03 2.32
CA MET A 29 19.85 -7.00 1.92
C MET A 29 18.89 -6.42 0.88
N HIS A 30 18.21 -7.30 0.14
CA HIS A 30 17.05 -6.92 -0.67
C HIS A 30 15.91 -6.44 0.24
N SER A 31 15.44 -5.21 0.02
CA SER A 31 14.27 -4.69 0.73
C SER A 31 12.99 -5.17 0.05
N PRO A 32 12.03 -5.77 0.78
CA PRO A 32 10.72 -6.10 0.22
C PRO A 32 9.85 -4.85 -0.03
N ILE A 33 10.26 -3.69 0.48
CA ILE A 33 9.58 -2.40 0.29
C ILE A 33 10.39 -1.57 -0.70
N GLU A 34 9.75 -1.24 -1.82
CA GLU A 34 10.26 -0.27 -2.79
C GLU A 34 9.96 1.14 -2.31
N PHE A 35 8.70 1.52 -2.07
CA PHE A 35 8.43 2.83 -1.47
C PHE A 35 7.12 2.89 -0.70
N VAL A 36 7.01 3.92 0.14
CA VAL A 36 5.82 4.17 0.97
C VAL A 36 5.25 5.55 0.68
N THR A 37 3.96 5.56 0.39
CA THR A 37 3.14 6.79 0.30
C THR A 37 1.99 6.70 1.30
N GLY A 38 1.37 7.83 1.63
CA GLY A 38 0.21 7.86 2.49
C GLY A 38 -0.52 9.18 2.38
N ARG A 39 -1.81 9.17 2.68
CA ARG A 39 -2.66 10.36 2.67
C ARG A 39 -3.86 10.17 3.58
N VAL A 40 -4.41 11.29 4.05
CA VAL A 40 -5.76 11.32 4.62
C VAL A 40 -6.77 11.51 3.51
N LYS A 41 -7.88 10.78 3.61
CA LYS A 41 -8.96 10.85 2.64
C LYS A 41 -9.65 12.22 2.67
N PRO A 42 -9.96 12.84 1.51
CA PRO A 42 -10.68 14.11 1.49
C PRO A 42 -12.06 13.98 2.13
N ILE A 43 -12.51 15.01 2.85
CA ILE A 43 -13.80 15.05 3.55
C ILE A 43 -14.96 14.66 2.61
N LYS A 44 -14.98 15.21 1.39
CA LYS A 44 -16.01 14.88 0.37
C LYS A 44 -16.08 13.38 0.09
N SER A 45 -14.93 12.70 0.02
CA SER A 45 -14.85 11.26 -0.23
C SER A 45 -15.23 10.44 1.01
N ILE A 46 -14.97 10.94 2.22
CA ILE A 46 -15.43 10.32 3.48
C ILE A 46 -16.96 10.37 3.54
N LEU A 47 -17.56 11.55 3.34
CA LEU A 47 -19.01 11.74 3.36
C LEU A 47 -19.72 10.92 2.27
N SER A 48 -19.16 10.87 1.06
CA SER A 48 -19.69 10.03 -0.02
C SER A 48 -19.69 8.55 0.36
N LYS A 49 -18.62 8.05 1.00
CA LYS A 49 -18.53 6.65 1.44
C LYS A 49 -19.48 6.36 2.60
N ALA A 50 -19.59 7.27 3.56
CA ALA A 50 -20.54 7.18 4.66
C ALA A 50 -21.98 7.11 4.16
N LYS A 51 -22.37 7.97 3.21
CA LYS A 51 -23.69 7.94 2.59
C LYS A 51 -23.98 6.61 1.90
N LYS A 52 -23.00 6.04 1.18
CA LYS A 52 -23.13 4.73 0.53
C LYS A 52 -23.27 3.57 1.52
N LYS A 53 -22.58 3.66 2.66
CA LYS A 53 -22.65 2.67 3.74
C LYS A 53 -23.82 2.89 4.71
N GLN A 54 -24.57 3.99 4.57
CA GLN A 54 -25.59 4.43 5.52
C GLN A 54 -25.05 4.64 6.95
N THR A 55 -23.76 4.98 7.06
CA THR A 55 -23.07 5.24 8.33
C THR A 55 -23.51 6.58 8.92
N PRO A 56 -24.00 6.62 10.17
CA PRO A 56 -24.29 7.87 10.87
C PRO A 56 -23.04 8.72 11.11
N HIS A 57 -23.18 10.05 11.16
CA HIS A 57 -22.03 10.96 11.31
C HIS A 57 -21.18 10.72 12.58
N ASN A 58 -21.79 10.25 13.66
CA ASN A 58 -21.10 9.93 14.92
C ASN A 58 -20.34 8.58 14.89
N HIS A 59 -20.53 7.76 13.85
CA HIS A 59 -19.88 6.45 13.70
C HIS A 59 -18.80 6.43 12.59
N LEU A 60 -18.51 7.59 11.99
CA LEU A 60 -17.56 7.69 10.88
C LEU A 60 -16.17 7.15 11.23
N GLU A 61 -15.70 7.41 12.46
CA GLU A 61 -14.36 6.99 12.92
C GLU A 61 -14.22 5.46 13.00
N TYR A 62 -15.32 4.76 13.27
CA TYR A 62 -15.35 3.31 13.48
C TYR A 62 -15.69 2.53 12.21
N GLU A 63 -16.49 3.09 11.30
CA GLU A 63 -16.97 2.35 10.12
C GLU A 63 -16.20 2.67 8.82
N ILE A 64 -15.48 3.80 8.78
CA ILE A 64 -14.69 4.20 7.62
C ILE A 64 -13.22 3.87 7.88
N GLN A 65 -12.86 2.62 7.60
CA GLN A 65 -11.52 2.06 7.79
C GLN A 65 -10.40 2.76 6.99
N ASP A 66 -10.73 3.50 5.91
CA ASP A 66 -9.76 4.11 4.98
C ASP A 66 -9.69 5.64 5.08
N ILE A 67 -9.93 6.22 6.27
CA ILE A 67 -9.69 7.66 6.50
C ILE A 67 -8.19 7.96 6.46
N ALA A 68 -7.39 7.22 7.23
CA ALA A 68 -5.94 7.17 7.08
C ALA A 68 -5.57 6.03 6.11
N GLY A 69 -4.95 6.37 4.98
CA GLY A 69 -4.57 5.39 3.97
C GLY A 69 -3.07 5.44 3.70
N LEU A 70 -2.41 4.30 3.85
CA LEU A 70 -1.03 4.09 3.44
C LEU A 70 -0.95 3.15 2.25
N ARG A 71 0.10 3.31 1.46
CA ARG A 71 0.44 2.41 0.38
C ARG A 71 1.91 2.04 0.44
N VAL A 72 2.15 0.75 0.56
CA VAL A 72 3.45 0.12 0.45
C VAL A 72 3.54 -0.50 -0.94
N VAL A 73 4.54 -0.09 -1.71
CA VAL A 73 4.82 -0.67 -3.02
C VAL A 73 6.04 -1.58 -2.89
N CYS A 74 5.91 -2.79 -3.41
CA CYS A 74 6.91 -3.86 -3.42
C CYS A 74 7.36 -4.11 -4.87
N GLN A 75 8.55 -4.70 -5.03
CA GLN A 75 9.04 -5.08 -6.35
C GLN A 75 8.33 -6.34 -6.85
N PHE A 76 8.24 -7.37 -6.00
CA PHE A 76 7.66 -8.67 -6.35
C PHE A 76 6.37 -8.98 -5.59
N VAL A 77 5.60 -9.96 -6.07
CA VAL A 77 4.37 -10.42 -5.39
C VAL A 77 4.72 -11.08 -4.06
N ASP A 78 5.79 -11.88 -3.99
CA ASP A 78 6.22 -12.52 -2.75
C ASP A 78 6.61 -11.53 -1.65
N ASP A 79 7.20 -10.40 -2.05
CA ASP A 79 7.59 -9.33 -1.13
C ASP A 79 6.36 -8.75 -0.40
N ILE A 80 5.17 -8.81 -1.01
CA ILE A 80 3.92 -8.38 -0.37
C ILE A 80 3.67 -9.22 0.89
N TYR A 81 3.81 -10.54 0.81
CA TYR A 81 3.59 -11.43 1.95
C TYR A 81 4.67 -11.26 3.01
N THR A 82 5.93 -11.04 2.59
CA THR A 82 7.02 -10.67 3.51
C THR A 82 6.66 -9.41 4.29
N VAL A 83 6.17 -8.36 3.63
CA VAL A 83 5.73 -7.12 4.31
C VAL A 83 4.58 -7.41 5.27
N VAL A 84 3.56 -8.18 4.86
CA VAL A 84 2.44 -8.55 5.73
C VAL A 84 2.93 -9.25 7.00
N ASP A 85 3.85 -10.21 6.88
CA ASP A 85 4.43 -10.90 8.04
C ASP A 85 5.24 -9.96 8.93
N MET A 86 5.93 -8.98 8.36
CA MET A 86 6.58 -7.95 9.15
C MET A 86 5.56 -7.09 9.91
N LEU A 87 4.44 -6.71 9.29
CA LEU A 87 3.36 -5.96 9.95
C LEU A 87 2.73 -6.76 11.10
N ARG A 88 2.51 -8.07 10.92
CA ARG A 88 1.98 -8.97 11.96
C ARG A 88 2.85 -9.07 13.21
N ARG A 89 4.16 -8.82 13.08
CA ARG A 89 5.12 -8.86 14.20
C ARG A 89 5.23 -7.54 14.96
N ARG A 90 4.61 -6.48 14.45
CA ARG A 90 4.65 -5.16 15.08
C ARG A 90 3.80 -5.15 16.34
N LYS A 91 4.16 -4.27 17.28
CA LYS A 91 3.51 -4.13 18.59
C LYS A 91 2.92 -2.74 18.82
N ASP A 92 3.06 -1.85 17.85
CA ASP A 92 2.60 -0.46 17.92
C ASP A 92 1.24 -0.25 17.24
N PHE A 93 0.59 -1.33 16.79
CA PHE A 93 -0.81 -1.38 16.36
C PHE A 93 -1.31 -2.82 16.44
N GLU A 94 -2.63 -2.98 16.33
CA GLU A 94 -3.28 -4.27 16.16
C GLU A 94 -3.82 -4.41 14.73
N ILE A 95 -3.71 -5.59 14.14
CA ILE A 95 -4.33 -5.89 12.85
C ILE A 95 -5.76 -6.38 13.11
N ILE A 96 -6.73 -5.63 12.61
CA ILE A 96 -8.17 -5.91 12.78
C ILE A 96 -8.70 -6.77 11.63
N GLU A 97 -8.19 -6.57 10.41
CA GLU A 97 -8.70 -7.25 9.22
C GLU A 97 -7.64 -7.34 8.12
N GLU A 98 -7.57 -8.48 7.43
CA GLU A 98 -6.73 -8.69 6.25
C GLU A 98 -7.59 -9.10 5.05
N LYS A 99 -7.34 -8.48 3.88
CA LYS A 99 -8.05 -8.78 2.62
C LYS A 99 -7.06 -9.03 1.51
N ASP A 100 -6.95 -10.29 1.11
CA ASP A 100 -6.12 -10.71 -0.01
C ASP A 100 -6.91 -10.66 -1.33
N TYR A 101 -6.77 -9.56 -2.08
CA TYR A 101 -7.29 -9.44 -3.44
C TYR A 101 -6.28 -9.86 -4.52
N ILE A 102 -5.13 -10.41 -4.14
CA ILE A 102 -4.16 -10.96 -5.10
C ILE A 102 -4.64 -12.36 -5.50
N THR A 103 -4.88 -13.21 -4.51
CA THR A 103 -5.44 -14.57 -4.71
C THR A 103 -6.94 -14.51 -5.05
N LYS A 104 -7.69 -13.61 -4.40
CA LYS A 104 -9.13 -13.40 -4.64
C LYS A 104 -9.40 -12.08 -5.37
N LYS A 105 -8.92 -11.98 -6.61
CA LYS A 105 -9.11 -10.77 -7.43
C LYS A 105 -10.59 -10.44 -7.65
N LYS A 106 -10.89 -9.15 -7.81
CA LYS A 106 -12.25 -8.70 -8.19
C LYS A 106 -12.49 -8.93 -9.67
N ASP A 107 -13.76 -8.98 -10.08
CA ASP A 107 -14.17 -9.11 -11.49
C ASP A 107 -13.61 -8.02 -12.40
N SER A 108 -13.37 -6.82 -11.84
CA SER A 108 -12.73 -5.70 -12.54
C SER A 108 -11.26 -5.96 -12.92
N GLY A 109 -10.63 -7.00 -12.37
CA GLY A 109 -9.19 -7.25 -12.46
C GLY A 109 -8.40 -6.59 -11.32
N TYR A 110 -9.05 -5.97 -10.35
CA TYR A 110 -8.35 -5.34 -9.22
C TYR A 110 -7.58 -6.36 -8.36
N ARG A 111 -6.32 -6.05 -8.08
CA ARG A 111 -5.42 -6.80 -7.19
C ARG A 111 -4.69 -5.88 -6.21
N SER A 112 -4.58 -6.31 -4.96
CA SER A 112 -3.90 -5.64 -3.84
C SER A 112 -4.01 -6.53 -2.60
N PHE A 113 -3.11 -6.38 -1.63
CA PHE A 113 -3.33 -6.89 -0.27
C PHE A 113 -3.70 -5.71 0.64
N HIS A 114 -4.77 -5.80 1.42
CA HIS A 114 -5.17 -4.75 2.37
C HIS A 114 -5.04 -5.26 3.79
N VAL A 115 -4.45 -4.43 4.65
CA VAL A 115 -4.37 -4.65 6.09
C VAL A 115 -5.05 -3.47 6.77
N ILE A 116 -6.09 -3.73 7.55
CA ILE A 116 -6.74 -2.74 8.39
C ILE A 116 -6.16 -2.86 9.79
N ILE A 117 -5.64 -1.75 10.30
CA ILE A 117 -5.02 -1.68 11.62
C ILE A 117 -5.77 -0.72 12.53
N GLU A 118 -5.69 -0.97 13.83
CA GLU A 118 -6.02 -0.01 14.87
C GLU A 118 -4.72 0.53 15.47
N TYR A 119 -4.53 1.85 15.38
CA TYR A 119 -3.29 2.54 15.70
C TYR A 119 -3.51 3.61 16.78
N PRO A 120 -2.83 3.54 17.93
CA PRO A 120 -2.86 4.59 18.95
C PRO A 120 -2.08 5.81 18.47
N VAL A 121 -2.71 6.99 18.55
CA VAL A 121 -2.07 8.29 18.30
C VAL A 121 -2.15 9.15 19.55
N GLU A 122 -1.00 9.63 20.00
CA GLU A 122 -0.90 10.59 21.10
C GLU A 122 -1.22 12.00 20.61
N THR A 123 -2.25 12.62 21.20
CA THR A 123 -2.68 13.99 20.85
C THR A 123 -2.57 14.92 22.06
N ILE A 124 -2.72 16.24 21.83
CA ILE A 124 -2.80 17.22 22.93
C ILE A 124 -4.01 17.03 23.87
N HIS A 125 -4.94 16.14 23.52
CA HIS A 125 -6.11 15.80 24.32
C HIS A 125 -6.06 14.37 24.88
N GLY A 126 -4.90 13.71 24.79
CA GLY A 126 -4.68 12.32 25.18
C GLY A 126 -4.62 11.36 24.00
N GLU A 127 -4.48 10.08 24.32
CA GLU A 127 -4.43 8.99 23.35
C GLU A 127 -5.76 8.86 22.60
N LYS A 128 -5.67 8.64 21.29
CA LYS A 128 -6.81 8.33 20.44
C LYS A 128 -6.52 7.12 19.55
N MET A 129 -7.37 6.10 19.66
CA MET A 129 -7.35 4.93 18.77
C MET A 129 -8.01 5.27 17.44
N LEU A 130 -7.32 4.95 16.33
CA LEU A 130 -7.76 5.24 14.97
C LEU A 130 -7.60 4.03 14.07
N LEU A 131 -8.52 3.89 13.11
CA LEU A 131 -8.37 2.93 12.03
C LEU A 131 -7.52 3.50 10.88
N ALA A 132 -6.60 2.69 10.37
CA ALA A 132 -5.84 2.97 9.16
C ALA A 132 -5.83 1.76 8.22
N GLU A 133 -5.86 2.03 6.92
CA GLU A 133 -5.75 1.01 5.87
C GLU A 133 -4.35 1.07 5.25
N ILE A 134 -3.62 -0.04 5.28
CA ILE A 134 -2.35 -0.23 4.59
C ILE A 134 -2.60 -1.09 3.36
N GLN A 135 -2.44 -0.52 2.18
CA GLN A 135 -2.51 -1.24 0.89
C GLN A 135 -1.11 -1.64 0.44
N ILE A 136 -0.88 -2.91 0.21
CA ILE A 136 0.40 -3.45 -0.26
C ILE A 136 0.22 -3.95 -1.70
N ARG A 137 1.13 -3.54 -2.60
CA ARG A 137 1.01 -3.76 -4.05
C ARG A 137 2.36 -3.91 -4.72
N THR A 138 2.40 -4.57 -5.88
CA THR A 138 3.52 -4.40 -6.83
C THR A 138 3.43 -3.05 -7.55
N LEU A 139 4.51 -2.67 -8.25
CA LEU A 139 4.52 -1.53 -9.17
C LEU A 139 3.41 -1.64 -10.22
N ALA A 140 3.24 -2.82 -10.83
CA ALA A 140 2.26 -3.05 -11.88
C ALA A 140 0.82 -2.94 -11.35
N MET A 141 0.53 -3.54 -10.19
CA MET A 141 -0.77 -3.39 -9.51
C MET A 141 -1.06 -1.93 -9.15
N ASN A 142 -0.06 -1.19 -8.65
CA ASN A 142 -0.23 0.21 -8.30
C ASN A 142 -0.51 1.08 -9.53
N PHE A 143 0.21 0.85 -10.63
CA PHE A 143 -0.02 1.55 -11.90
C PHE A 143 -1.44 1.30 -12.42
N TRP A 144 -1.86 0.04 -12.49
CA TRP A 144 -3.20 -0.32 -12.95
C TRP A 144 -4.30 0.31 -12.08
N ALA A 145 -4.22 0.14 -10.76
CA ALA A 145 -5.25 0.62 -9.84
C ALA A 145 -5.35 2.16 -9.80
N THR A 146 -4.26 2.88 -10.05
CA THR A 146 -4.27 4.35 -10.12
C THR A 146 -5.00 4.84 -11.38
N ASN A 147 -4.81 4.16 -12.50
CA ASN A 147 -5.51 4.46 -13.76
C ASN A 147 -6.99 4.08 -13.69
N GLU A 148 -7.31 2.88 -13.16
CA GLU A 148 -8.70 2.46 -12.93
C GLU A 148 -9.44 3.46 -12.05
N HIS A 149 -8.84 3.89 -10.94
CA HIS A 149 -9.46 4.85 -10.03
C HIS A 149 -9.76 6.19 -10.71
N SER A 150 -8.83 6.68 -11.53
CA SER A 150 -8.99 7.94 -12.27
C SER A 150 -10.13 7.85 -13.29
N LEU A 151 -10.23 6.73 -14.01
CA LEU A 151 -11.33 6.47 -14.96
C LEU A 151 -12.66 6.32 -14.23
N ASN A 152 -12.67 5.59 -13.11
CA ASN A 152 -13.86 5.39 -12.31
C ASN A 152 -14.41 6.72 -11.75
N TYR A 153 -13.51 7.63 -11.37
CA TYR A 153 -13.87 8.99 -10.99
C TYR A 153 -14.46 9.79 -12.17
N LYS A 154 -13.77 9.79 -13.33
CA LYS A 154 -14.24 10.49 -14.55
C LYS A 154 -15.63 10.04 -14.98
N TYR A 155 -15.89 8.74 -14.94
CA TYR A 155 -17.16 8.15 -15.38
C TYR A 155 -18.16 7.96 -14.23
N SER A 156 -17.89 8.47 -13.03
CA SER A 156 -18.78 8.36 -11.86
C SER A 156 -19.24 6.93 -11.54
N GLY A 157 -18.41 5.92 -11.78
CA GLY A 157 -18.78 4.50 -11.62
C GLY A 157 -19.24 3.80 -12.89
N GLN A 158 -19.60 4.53 -13.94
CA GLN A 158 -20.23 4.00 -15.16
C GLN A 158 -19.24 3.96 -16.32
N ILE A 159 -18.15 3.21 -16.15
CA ILE A 159 -17.11 3.08 -17.17
C ILE A 159 -17.71 2.40 -18.42
N PRO A 160 -17.50 2.92 -19.64
CA PRO A 160 -17.93 2.26 -20.88
C PRO A 160 -17.40 0.83 -21.01
N ILE A 161 -18.19 -0.09 -21.59
CA ILE A 161 -17.87 -1.53 -21.64
C ILE A 161 -16.54 -1.79 -22.37
N ASP A 162 -16.26 -1.05 -23.44
CA ASP A 162 -15.01 -1.15 -24.18
C ASP A 162 -13.79 -0.75 -23.33
N VAL A 163 -13.93 0.28 -22.50
CA VAL A 163 -12.90 0.73 -21.55
C VAL A 163 -12.74 -0.27 -20.41
N GLN A 164 -13.84 -0.83 -19.87
CA GLN A 164 -13.78 -1.90 -18.86
C GLN A 164 -13.02 -3.13 -19.40
N SER A 165 -13.29 -3.54 -20.63
CA SER A 165 -12.59 -4.65 -21.28
C SER A 165 -11.09 -4.36 -21.47
N ARG A 166 -10.72 -3.13 -21.84
CA ARG A 166 -9.31 -2.69 -21.90
C ARG A 166 -8.64 -2.72 -20.53
N LEU A 167 -9.32 -2.23 -19.48
CA LEU A 167 -8.81 -2.27 -18.11
C LEU A 167 -8.58 -3.71 -17.65
N LYS A 168 -9.54 -4.61 -17.89
CA LYS A 168 -9.40 -6.01 -17.51
C LYS A 168 -8.19 -6.67 -18.18
N ARG A 169 -8.03 -6.49 -19.50
CA ARG A 169 -6.85 -7.00 -20.23
C ARG A 169 -5.54 -6.41 -19.71
N ALA A 170 -5.52 -5.11 -19.39
CA ALA A 170 -4.34 -4.47 -18.82
C ALA A 170 -3.98 -5.03 -17.43
N SER A 171 -4.98 -5.39 -16.61
CA SER A 171 -4.73 -6.06 -15.32
C SER A 171 -4.13 -7.45 -15.52
N GLU A 172 -4.64 -8.20 -16.50
CA GLU A 172 -4.14 -9.53 -16.83
C GLU A 172 -2.70 -9.47 -17.33
N ALA A 173 -2.37 -8.53 -18.21
CA ALA A 173 -1.00 -8.31 -18.69
C ALA A 173 -0.06 -7.86 -17.56
N ALA A 174 -0.49 -6.93 -16.71
CA ALA A 174 0.29 -6.47 -15.56
C ALA A 174 0.63 -7.63 -14.60
N PHE A 175 -0.30 -8.57 -14.43
CA PHE A 175 -0.07 -9.74 -13.61
C PHE A 175 0.83 -10.79 -14.24
N GLN A 176 0.69 -11.04 -15.54
CA GLN A 176 1.62 -11.91 -16.26
C GLN A 176 3.05 -11.37 -16.16
N LEU A 177 3.23 -10.06 -16.28
CA LEU A 177 4.53 -9.42 -16.06
C LEU A 177 5.05 -9.68 -14.64
N ASP A 178 4.22 -9.46 -13.61
CA ASP A 178 4.60 -9.72 -12.21
C ASP A 178 4.96 -11.21 -11.99
N GLU A 179 4.23 -12.15 -12.59
CA GLU A 179 4.50 -13.59 -12.49
C GLU A 179 5.82 -13.98 -13.15
N GLU A 180 6.09 -13.51 -14.38
CA GLU A 180 7.34 -13.80 -15.08
C GLU A 180 8.54 -13.20 -14.34
N MET A 181 8.42 -11.96 -13.84
CA MET A 181 9.48 -11.33 -13.05
C MET A 181 9.73 -12.04 -11.72
N SER A 182 8.69 -12.63 -11.12
CA SER A 182 8.84 -13.41 -9.88
C SER A 182 9.61 -14.72 -10.11
N LYS A 183 9.53 -15.34 -11.30
CA LYS A 183 10.29 -16.56 -11.62
C LYS A 183 11.80 -16.33 -11.69
N ILE A 184 12.20 -15.14 -12.16
CA ILE A 184 13.61 -14.74 -12.27
C ILE A 184 14.05 -13.86 -11.09
N ARG A 185 13.27 -13.82 -10.00
CA ARG A 185 13.54 -12.97 -8.83
C ARG A 185 14.92 -13.20 -8.23
N ASN A 186 15.33 -14.45 -8.06
CA ASN A 186 16.64 -14.78 -7.46
C ASN A 186 17.78 -14.22 -8.32
N GLU A 187 17.71 -14.41 -9.64
CA GLU A 187 18.68 -13.88 -10.59
C GLU A 187 18.76 -12.35 -10.54
N ILE A 188 17.60 -11.68 -10.43
CA ILE A 188 17.54 -10.22 -10.28
C ILE A 188 18.17 -9.77 -8.95
N GLN A 189 17.87 -10.45 -7.85
CA GLN A 189 18.41 -10.12 -6.53
C GLN A 189 19.93 -10.31 -6.47
N GLU A 190 20.45 -11.40 -7.05
CA GLU A 190 21.89 -11.64 -7.18
C GLU A 190 22.56 -10.53 -7.99
N ALA A 191 22.00 -10.17 -9.15
CA ALA A 191 22.51 -9.08 -9.98
C ALA A 191 22.52 -7.73 -9.25
N GLN A 192 21.45 -7.41 -8.51
CA GLN A 192 21.36 -6.19 -7.71
C GLN A 192 22.34 -6.17 -6.53
N ALA A 193 22.68 -7.32 -5.94
CA ALA A 193 23.68 -7.42 -4.90
C ALA A 193 25.09 -7.17 -5.46
N ILE A 194 25.42 -7.77 -6.61
CA ILE A 194 26.69 -7.55 -7.31
C ILE A 194 26.86 -6.07 -7.69
N PHE A 195 25.81 -5.43 -8.21
CA PHE A 195 25.87 -4.03 -8.61
C PHE A 195 26.11 -3.09 -7.43
N ARG A 196 25.47 -3.36 -6.29
CA ARG A 196 25.68 -2.59 -5.04
C ARG A 196 27.11 -2.68 -4.55
N HIS A 197 27.67 -3.90 -4.47
CA HIS A 197 29.07 -4.09 -4.05
C HIS A 197 30.07 -3.34 -4.94
N LYS A 198 29.88 -3.37 -6.27
CA LYS A 198 30.76 -2.62 -7.18
C LYS A 198 30.70 -1.11 -6.99
N HIS A 199 29.53 -0.55 -6.70
CA HIS A 199 29.39 0.88 -6.43
C HIS A 199 30.02 1.29 -5.10
N ASP A 200 29.93 0.44 -4.07
CA ASP A 200 30.56 0.71 -2.78
C ASP A 200 32.10 0.68 -2.92
N ASP A 201 32.65 -0.32 -3.62
CA ASP A 201 34.10 -0.44 -3.88
C ASP A 201 34.65 0.74 -4.72
N GLU A 202 33.92 1.22 -5.74
CA GLU A 202 34.32 2.37 -6.55
C GLU A 202 34.25 3.70 -5.77
N SER A 203 33.42 3.79 -4.73
CA SER A 203 33.29 4.99 -3.89
C SER A 203 34.37 5.10 -2.80
N GLU A 204 34.96 3.97 -2.38
CA GLU A 204 36.09 3.94 -1.45
C GLU A 204 37.43 4.29 -2.10
N ASP A 205 37.63 3.96 -3.38
CA ASP A 205 38.88 4.26 -4.13
C ASP A 205 39.01 5.75 -4.55
N ASP A 206 37.92 6.53 -4.52
CA ASP A 206 37.87 7.96 -4.87
C ASP A 206 37.92 8.89 -3.63
N SER A 207 38.15 8.36 -2.43
CA SER A 207 38.21 9.07 -1.13
C SER A 207 39.61 9.13 -0.53
#